data_AF-A0A3Q9F139-F1
#
_entry.id   AF-A0A3Q9F139-F1
#
_cell.length_a   1.000
_cell.length_b   1.000
_cell.length_c   1.000
_cell.angle_alpha   90.00
_cell.angle_beta   90.00
_cell.angle_gamma   90.00
#
_symmetry.space_group_name_H-M   'P 1'
#
loop_
_entity.id
_entity.type
_entity.pdbx_description
1 polymer ?
#
loop_
_entity_poly.entity_id
_entity_poly.type
_entity_poly.pdbx_seq_one_letter_code
_entity_poly.pdbx_strand_id
1 'polypeptide(L)'
;MLAAALAGTGLTVAAAPAAHAAASDSVAKLPISSYSALAVDNVHQRVFVADSNVGYYLNSGTITVYNFAGERLTTITTNQAHVSGLAVSADGSKLYAGLRDRIEAIDTTTYERTVVAYANTDYCGREVAQSGGQVYFTTPFASNVSQCATAETYLDAVINGTHTRTGWNDFGDLLLEAGAGDKMLMGQPLNAKAADPFLTVYDTSGPSPVREGARRFADAEGKGALDLKDLALSADGGKVAVADATAGTRLLNTADLSDAAAGYPALPSGATASAVAFGGDGRYIARGASATGSTPDLLVQPADPTDSTAPLEFVFEGSLDGDRVVPRGLEWAADGSRLFAVTTNAAGSQYWLHIIQPPAVQYDARFTGGLTHSPAAAAAGEPLAVRGKLEQDGPAPAEPLRVQATRTDANGTHELGTFTVKDDGTFTVLDEPDLVGDATYKVSFLGDLTHRPAEDVTTKVSVGKAPTSIALTAPEEGSLSTGVEITGTFTAQGKALPDRAVLKVTRKDRLGTGTLSSVTVAADGTFTINDLPRTRGNTTYTVSWPGDDLHEASTATATLYVRR
;
A
#
# COMPACT_ATOMS: atom_id res chain seq x y z
N MET A 1 -40.56 -30.99 -34.44
CA MET A 1 -39.81 -29.78 -34.79
C MET A 1 -39.30 -29.16 -33.51
N LEU A 2 -37.99 -28.94 -33.45
CA LEU A 2 -37.24 -28.38 -32.33
C LEU A 2 -37.67 -26.94 -32.02
N ALA A 3 -37.79 -26.61 -30.74
CA ALA A 3 -37.48 -25.27 -30.23
C ALA A 3 -36.69 -25.46 -28.93
N ALA A 4 -35.37 -25.31 -29.03
CA ALA A 4 -34.44 -25.42 -27.91
C ALA A 4 -34.57 -24.19 -27.01
N ALA A 5 -34.83 -24.43 -25.73
CA ALA A 5 -34.73 -23.41 -24.69
C ALA A 5 -33.25 -23.21 -24.36
N LEU A 6 -32.66 -22.09 -24.78
CA LEU A 6 -31.40 -21.63 -24.21
C LEU A 6 -31.68 -21.02 -22.83
N ALA A 7 -31.40 -21.77 -21.78
CA ALA A 7 -31.22 -21.23 -20.44
C ALA A 7 -29.91 -20.43 -20.43
N GLY A 8 -30.01 -19.10 -20.48
CA GLY A 8 -28.88 -18.22 -20.25
C GLY A 8 -28.47 -18.30 -18.78
N THR A 9 -27.39 -19.02 -18.50
CA THR A 9 -26.68 -18.90 -17.23
C THR A 9 -26.13 -17.49 -17.13
N GLY A 10 -26.74 -16.67 -16.28
CA GLY A 10 -26.21 -15.37 -15.91
C GLY A 10 -24.81 -15.54 -15.36
N LEU A 11 -23.83 -15.03 -16.10
CA LEU A 11 -22.47 -14.89 -15.61
C LEU A 11 -22.53 -13.79 -14.54
N THR A 12 -22.62 -14.18 -13.27
CA THR A 12 -22.38 -13.26 -12.17
C THR A 12 -20.90 -12.90 -12.25
N VAL A 13 -20.60 -11.75 -12.84
CA VAL A 13 -19.29 -11.13 -12.74
C VAL A 13 -19.10 -10.85 -11.25
N ALA A 14 -18.33 -11.70 -10.56
CA ALA A 14 -17.87 -11.40 -9.23
C ALA A 14 -17.03 -10.12 -9.36
N ALA A 15 -17.56 -9.00 -8.86
CA ALA A 15 -16.77 -7.78 -8.74
C ALA A 15 -15.52 -8.13 -7.93
N ALA A 16 -14.35 -7.82 -8.46
CA ALA A 16 -13.11 -7.98 -7.74
C ALA A 16 -13.21 -7.21 -6.41
N PRO A 17 -12.75 -7.78 -5.27
CA PRO A 17 -12.77 -7.08 -4.00
C PRO A 17 -11.98 -5.77 -4.11
N ALA A 18 -12.53 -4.69 -3.55
CA ALA A 18 -11.84 -3.40 -3.49
C ALA A 18 -10.53 -3.54 -2.73
N ALA A 19 -9.47 -2.94 -3.27
CA ALA A 19 -8.16 -2.96 -2.64
C ALA A 19 -8.17 -1.99 -1.47
N HIS A 20 -8.07 -2.50 -0.24
CA HIS A 20 -7.82 -1.68 0.92
C HIS A 20 -6.37 -1.23 0.89
N ALA A 21 -6.15 0.07 0.68
CA ALA A 21 -4.82 0.64 0.73
C ALA A 21 -4.35 0.76 2.18
N ALA A 22 -3.05 0.54 2.43
CA ALA A 22 -2.46 0.87 3.72
C ALA A 22 -2.59 2.39 4.00
N ALA A 23 -2.57 2.77 5.27
CA ALA A 23 -2.54 4.17 5.67
C ALA A 23 -1.42 4.92 4.92
N SER A 24 -1.70 6.16 4.51
CA SER A 24 -0.83 7.01 3.68
C SER A 24 0.65 6.93 4.04
N ASP A 25 1.54 6.97 3.04
CA ASP A 25 2.99 6.79 3.21
C ASP A 25 3.62 7.77 4.22
N SER A 26 3.04 8.96 4.35
CA SER A 26 3.41 9.95 5.36
C SER A 26 2.17 10.67 5.91
N VAL A 27 2.10 10.79 7.22
CA VAL A 27 1.08 11.55 7.95
C VAL A 27 1.74 12.61 8.82
N ALA A 28 1.31 13.87 8.68
CA ALA A 28 1.74 14.96 9.52
C ALA A 28 0.55 15.53 10.30
N LYS A 29 0.58 15.47 11.64
CA LYS A 29 -0.38 16.19 12.46
C LYS A 29 -0.17 17.70 12.30
N LEU A 30 -1.22 18.41 11.89
CA LEU A 30 -1.17 19.83 11.61
C LEU A 30 -1.31 20.65 12.90
N PRO A 31 -0.49 21.68 13.14
CA PRO A 31 -0.56 22.55 14.30
C PRO A 31 -1.64 23.64 14.13
N ILE A 32 -2.82 23.25 13.65
CA ILE A 32 -3.94 24.14 13.35
C ILE A 32 -5.18 23.69 14.12
N SER A 33 -6.07 24.63 14.41
CA SER A 33 -7.32 24.38 15.13
C SER A 33 -8.56 24.51 14.26
N SER A 34 -8.40 25.05 13.05
CA SER A 34 -9.39 25.10 12.00
C SER A 34 -8.71 24.96 10.63
N TYR A 35 -9.49 24.68 9.59
CA TYR A 35 -9.01 24.54 8.22
C TYR A 35 -9.74 25.54 7.31
N SER A 36 -9.01 26.17 6.39
CA SER A 36 -9.59 27.03 5.35
C SER A 36 -9.20 26.64 3.93
N ALA A 37 -7.93 26.33 3.69
CA ALA A 37 -7.43 26.06 2.35
C ALA A 37 -6.17 25.18 2.35
N LEU A 38 -6.02 24.46 1.23
CA LEU A 38 -4.87 23.66 0.83
C LEU A 38 -4.41 24.20 -0.53
N ALA A 39 -3.10 24.30 -0.73
CA ALA A 39 -2.55 24.67 -2.03
C ALA A 39 -1.19 23.98 -2.25
N VAL A 40 -0.91 23.58 -3.49
CA VAL A 40 0.29 22.82 -3.84
C VAL A 40 1.14 23.57 -4.87
N ASP A 41 2.40 23.81 -4.50
CA ASP A 41 3.42 24.32 -5.42
C ASP A 41 4.25 23.15 -5.93
N ASN A 42 4.02 22.85 -7.21
CA ASN A 42 4.66 21.75 -7.92
C ASN A 42 6.10 22.04 -8.33
N VAL A 43 6.48 23.31 -8.46
CA VAL A 43 7.82 23.72 -8.91
C VAL A 43 8.82 23.54 -7.77
N HIS A 44 8.46 24.01 -6.58
CA HIS A 44 9.33 23.89 -5.40
C HIS A 44 8.98 22.69 -4.52
N GLN A 45 7.96 21.91 -4.86
CA GLN A 45 7.45 20.79 -4.06
C GLN A 45 7.08 21.21 -2.64
N ARG A 46 6.12 22.13 -2.55
CA ARG A 46 5.58 22.66 -1.28
C ARG A 46 4.08 22.41 -1.18
N VAL A 47 3.64 22.14 0.03
CA VAL A 47 2.22 22.03 0.38
C VAL A 47 1.93 23.09 1.44
N PHE A 48 0.96 23.95 1.16
CA PHE A 48 0.54 25.03 2.04
C PHE A 48 -0.81 24.67 2.64
N VAL A 49 -0.92 24.69 3.98
CA VAL A 49 -2.17 24.44 4.69
C VAL A 49 -2.47 25.60 5.63
N ALA A 50 -3.62 26.24 5.45
CA ALA A 50 -4.03 27.41 6.21
C ALA A 50 -4.96 27.07 7.39
N ASP A 51 -4.67 27.68 8.55
CA ASP A 51 -5.60 27.80 9.67
C ASP A 51 -6.50 29.02 9.46
N SER A 52 -7.81 28.76 9.34
CA SER A 52 -8.82 29.79 9.15
C SER A 52 -8.76 30.81 10.26
N ASN A 53 -8.96 30.38 11.51
CA ASN A 53 -9.04 31.22 12.71
C ASN A 53 -9.97 32.44 12.56
N VAL A 54 -11.08 32.28 11.82
CA VAL A 54 -12.13 33.31 11.66
C VAL A 54 -12.89 33.57 12.95
N GLY A 55 -13.59 34.70 13.03
CA GLY A 55 -14.53 35.01 14.13
C GLY A 55 -14.11 36.14 15.06
N TYR A 56 -12.83 36.51 15.13
CA TYR A 56 -12.39 37.72 15.81
C TYR A 56 -11.32 38.47 15.00
N TYR A 57 -11.46 39.79 14.89
CA TYR A 57 -10.68 40.61 13.96
C TYR A 57 -9.18 40.73 14.29
N LEU A 58 -8.76 40.34 15.50
CA LEU A 58 -7.34 40.28 15.90
C LEU A 58 -6.75 38.87 15.82
N ASN A 59 -7.54 37.87 15.41
CA ASN A 59 -7.04 36.53 15.21
C ASN A 59 -5.96 36.53 14.13
N SER A 60 -4.86 35.85 14.42
CA SER A 60 -3.80 35.65 13.43
C SER A 60 -4.07 34.35 12.71
N GLY A 61 -4.09 34.39 11.38
CA GLY A 61 -4.01 33.20 10.55
C GLY A 61 -2.60 32.63 10.55
N THR A 62 -2.51 31.34 10.28
CA THR A 62 -1.22 30.66 10.09
C THR A 62 -1.28 29.84 8.82
N ILE A 63 -0.18 29.81 8.07
CA ILE A 63 -0.01 28.95 6.91
C ILE A 63 1.18 28.05 7.23
N THR A 64 0.92 26.76 7.33
CA THR A 64 1.96 25.75 7.55
C THR A 64 2.47 25.27 6.19
N VAL A 65 3.80 25.15 6.07
CA VAL A 65 4.45 24.77 4.82
C VAL A 65 5.15 23.43 5.02
N TYR A 66 4.79 22.46 4.20
CA TYR A 66 5.37 21.12 4.17
C TYR A 66 6.07 20.88 2.83
N ASN A 67 7.06 19.99 2.80
CA ASN A 67 7.53 19.42 1.54
C ASN A 67 6.67 18.21 1.14
N PHE A 68 6.89 17.69 -0.07
CA PHE A 68 6.18 16.52 -0.57
C PHE A 68 6.49 15.23 0.21
N ALA A 69 7.49 15.22 1.09
CA ALA A 69 7.81 14.11 1.98
C ALA A 69 7.12 14.21 3.36
N GLY A 70 6.35 15.28 3.62
CA GLY A 70 5.61 15.47 4.87
C GLY A 70 6.41 16.16 5.98
N GLU A 71 7.59 16.67 5.67
CA GLU A 71 8.39 17.43 6.62
C GLU A 71 7.94 18.89 6.64
N ARG A 72 7.67 19.42 7.84
CA ARG A 72 7.33 20.84 8.01
C ARG A 72 8.57 21.70 7.82
N LEU A 73 8.54 22.56 6.82
CA LEU A 73 9.62 23.49 6.49
C LEU A 73 9.54 24.77 7.31
N THR A 74 8.33 25.35 7.42
CA THR A 74 8.12 26.60 8.15
C THR A 74 6.64 26.81 8.50
N THR A 75 6.37 27.86 9.26
CA THR A 75 5.04 28.42 9.51
C THR A 75 5.07 29.91 9.22
N ILE A 76 4.17 30.38 8.36
CA ILE A 76 3.97 31.80 8.06
C ILE A 76 2.82 32.31 8.93
N THR A 77 3.03 33.41 9.64
CA THR A 77 1.99 34.07 10.46
C THR A 77 1.63 35.42 9.87
N THR A 78 0.33 35.71 9.78
CA THR A 78 -0.16 36.91 9.09
C THR A 78 -0.37 38.12 9.97
N ASN A 79 -0.14 37.97 11.29
CA ASN A 79 -0.24 38.99 12.36
C ASN A 79 -1.56 39.78 12.33
N GLN A 80 -2.54 39.33 13.12
CA GLN A 80 -3.87 39.97 13.29
C GLN A 80 -4.73 40.02 12.01
N ALA A 81 -4.53 39.08 11.10
CA ALA A 81 -5.42 38.86 9.97
C ALA A 81 -5.58 37.35 9.78
N HIS A 82 -6.81 36.84 9.82
CA HIS A 82 -7.09 35.45 9.51
C HIS A 82 -6.76 35.12 8.04
N VAL A 83 -6.55 33.83 7.71
CA VAL A 83 -6.25 33.38 6.34
C VAL A 83 -7.33 32.41 5.89
N SER A 84 -7.99 32.70 4.78
CA SER A 84 -9.20 31.99 4.39
C SER A 84 -9.16 31.33 3.01
N GLY A 85 -8.25 31.75 2.13
CA GLY A 85 -8.10 31.17 0.80
C GLY A 85 -6.64 31.23 0.36
N LEU A 86 -6.22 30.24 -0.43
CA LEU A 86 -4.87 30.10 -0.95
C LEU A 86 -4.92 29.75 -2.44
N ALA A 87 -4.03 30.31 -3.24
CA ALA A 87 -3.79 29.89 -4.62
C ALA A 87 -2.32 30.07 -4.99
N VAL A 88 -1.71 29.09 -5.65
CA VAL A 88 -0.33 29.21 -6.17
C VAL A 88 -0.36 29.76 -7.59
N SER A 89 0.60 30.62 -7.96
CA SER A 89 0.80 31.00 -9.35
C SER A 89 1.25 29.82 -10.21
N ALA A 90 0.88 29.82 -11.49
CA ALA A 90 1.27 28.76 -12.43
C ALA A 90 2.78 28.47 -12.50
N ASP A 91 3.63 29.48 -12.27
CA ASP A 91 5.09 29.34 -12.23
C ASP A 91 5.65 28.91 -10.86
N GLY A 92 4.80 28.69 -9.87
CA GLY A 92 5.16 28.34 -8.50
C GLY A 92 5.87 29.44 -7.73
N SER A 93 6.03 30.66 -8.26
CA SER A 93 6.82 31.73 -7.61
C SER A 93 6.08 32.43 -6.47
N LYS A 94 4.74 32.42 -6.49
CA LYS A 94 3.90 33.15 -5.54
C LYS A 94 2.78 32.26 -5.01
N LEU A 95 2.61 32.28 -3.70
CA LEU A 95 1.38 31.90 -3.02
C LEU A 95 0.55 33.16 -2.77
N TYR A 96 -0.63 33.25 -3.37
CA TYR A 96 -1.62 34.27 -3.05
C TYR A 96 -2.45 33.82 -1.86
N ALA A 97 -2.51 34.65 -0.83
CA ALA A 97 -3.28 34.40 0.38
C ALA A 97 -4.39 35.46 0.54
N GLY A 98 -5.61 34.98 0.75
CA GLY A 98 -6.76 35.78 1.12
C GLY A 98 -6.75 36.05 2.62
N LEU A 99 -6.53 37.31 2.99
CA LEU A 99 -6.54 37.76 4.38
C LEU A 99 -7.77 38.62 4.65
N ARG A 100 -7.98 38.93 5.93
CA ARG A 100 -9.12 39.71 6.41
C ARG A 100 -9.43 40.99 5.60
N ASP A 101 -8.40 41.77 5.32
CA ASP A 101 -8.50 43.13 4.77
C ASP A 101 -7.74 43.32 3.46
N ARG A 102 -7.11 42.25 2.95
CA ARG A 102 -6.22 42.32 1.78
C ARG A 102 -5.94 40.96 1.17
N ILE A 103 -5.39 40.97 -0.04
CA ILE A 103 -4.75 39.84 -0.69
C ILE A 103 -3.24 40.07 -0.62
N GLU A 104 -2.50 39.07 -0.18
CA GLU A 104 -1.04 39.09 -0.18
C GLU A 104 -0.48 38.08 -1.18
N ALA A 105 0.62 38.42 -1.82
CA ALA A 105 1.49 37.47 -2.51
C ALA A 105 2.66 37.16 -1.57
N ILE A 106 2.96 35.87 -1.45
CA ILE A 106 4.04 35.34 -0.63
C ILE A 106 5.00 34.64 -1.57
N ASP A 107 6.27 35.02 -1.56
CA ASP A 107 7.30 34.28 -2.30
C ASP A 107 7.41 32.85 -1.74
N THR A 108 7.30 31.84 -2.59
CA THR A 108 7.25 30.43 -2.16
C THR A 108 8.59 29.89 -1.66
N THR A 109 9.69 30.64 -1.87
CA THR A 109 11.05 30.27 -1.47
C THR A 109 11.55 31.07 -0.28
N THR A 110 11.40 32.39 -0.30
CA THR A 110 11.87 33.31 0.76
C THR A 110 10.81 33.58 1.82
N TYR A 111 9.54 33.31 1.49
CA TYR A 111 8.37 33.63 2.31
C TYR A 111 8.18 35.13 2.57
N GLU A 112 8.80 35.98 1.76
CA GLU A 112 8.56 37.43 1.78
C GLU A 112 7.15 37.75 1.31
N ARG A 113 6.49 38.65 2.04
CA ARG A 113 5.07 38.98 1.85
C ARG A 113 4.92 40.36 1.23
N THR A 114 4.09 40.46 0.19
CA THR A 114 3.74 41.72 -0.49
C THR A 114 2.23 41.86 -0.58
N VAL A 115 1.70 43.03 -0.21
CA VAL A 115 0.27 43.33 -0.39
C VAL A 115 0.00 43.55 -1.87
N VAL A 116 -0.97 42.81 -2.42
CA VAL A 116 -1.37 42.88 -3.84
C VAL A 116 -2.60 43.76 -4.02
N ALA A 117 -3.57 43.63 -3.13
CA ALA A 117 -4.79 44.42 -3.15
C ALA A 117 -5.37 44.56 -1.75
N TYR A 118 -5.99 45.70 -1.45
CA TYR A 118 -6.83 45.84 -0.28
C TYR A 118 -8.24 45.36 -0.60
N ALA A 119 -8.78 44.50 0.26
CA ALA A 119 -10.12 43.96 0.17
C ALA A 119 -10.71 44.05 1.57
N ASN A 120 -11.32 45.19 1.89
CA ASN A 120 -11.92 45.40 3.21
C ASN A 120 -13.16 44.51 3.37
N THR A 121 -13.54 44.18 4.62
CA THR A 121 -14.73 43.39 5.00
C THR A 121 -14.67 41.89 4.74
N ASP A 122 -13.68 41.18 5.29
CA ASP A 122 -13.83 39.73 5.47
C ASP A 122 -14.20 39.41 6.92
N TYR A 123 -15.36 38.80 7.11
CA TYR A 123 -15.72 38.12 8.37
C TYR A 123 -16.02 36.64 8.15
N CYS A 124 -16.03 36.18 6.90
CA CYS A 124 -16.58 34.89 6.47
C CYS A 124 -15.52 33.95 5.90
N GLY A 125 -14.32 34.48 5.68
CA GLY A 125 -13.37 33.89 4.78
C GLY A 125 -13.60 34.34 3.34
N ARG A 126 -12.59 34.12 2.51
CA ARG A 126 -12.58 34.39 1.08
C ARG A 126 -11.86 33.28 0.38
N GLU A 127 -12.37 32.97 -0.80
CA GLU A 127 -11.69 32.13 -1.75
C GLU A 127 -10.72 32.93 -2.58
N VAL A 128 -9.66 32.25 -3.01
CA VAL A 128 -8.66 32.82 -3.92
C VAL A 128 -8.40 31.78 -5.00
N ALA A 129 -8.41 32.20 -6.25
CA ALA A 129 -8.10 31.38 -7.40
C ALA A 129 -7.15 32.14 -8.34
N GLN A 130 -6.18 31.45 -8.92
CA GLN A 130 -5.25 32.02 -9.89
C GLN A 130 -5.52 31.38 -11.26
N SER A 131 -5.96 32.18 -12.24
CA SER A 131 -6.27 31.70 -13.59
C SER A 131 -6.04 32.81 -14.61
N GLY A 132 -5.65 32.47 -15.85
CA GLY A 132 -5.38 33.48 -16.89
C GLY A 132 -4.28 34.50 -16.54
N GLY A 133 -3.36 34.14 -15.64
CA GLY A 133 -2.33 35.07 -15.13
C GLY A 133 -2.84 36.14 -14.15
N GLN A 134 -4.12 36.09 -13.76
CA GLN A 134 -4.74 37.01 -12.81
C GLN A 134 -5.11 36.30 -11.51
N VAL A 135 -5.46 37.09 -10.49
CA VAL A 135 -5.93 36.57 -9.20
C VAL A 135 -7.39 36.96 -9.01
N TYR A 136 -8.24 35.99 -8.74
CA TYR A 136 -9.66 36.15 -8.47
C TYR A 136 -9.92 35.80 -7.00
N PHE A 137 -10.85 36.50 -6.37
CA PHE A 137 -11.19 36.25 -4.98
C PHE A 137 -12.62 36.65 -4.65
N THR A 138 -13.22 35.97 -3.68
CA THR A 138 -14.55 36.34 -3.19
C THR A 138 -14.48 37.49 -2.20
N THR A 139 -15.49 38.35 -2.17
CA THR A 139 -15.59 39.45 -1.22
C THR A 139 -17.00 39.48 -0.62
N PRO A 140 -17.20 38.82 0.53
CA PRO A 140 -18.51 38.76 1.19
C PRO A 140 -18.85 40.10 1.87
N PHE A 141 -20.07 40.57 1.68
CA PHE A 141 -20.61 41.74 2.35
C PHE A 141 -21.25 41.33 3.68
N ALA A 142 -20.40 41.03 4.66
CA ALA A 142 -20.77 40.63 6.00
C ALA A 142 -20.11 41.52 7.06
N SER A 143 -20.78 41.66 8.20
CA SER A 143 -20.30 42.42 9.36
C SER A 143 -19.98 41.55 10.58
N ASN A 144 -20.35 40.27 10.54
CA ASN A 144 -20.08 39.25 11.56
C ASN A 144 -20.29 37.84 10.98
N VAL A 145 -19.80 36.82 11.68
CA VAL A 145 -19.81 35.41 11.23
C VAL A 145 -21.20 34.81 11.00
N SER A 146 -22.24 35.27 11.72
CA SER A 146 -23.58 34.69 11.56
C SER A 146 -24.28 35.11 10.27
N GLN A 147 -23.75 36.11 9.57
CA GLN A 147 -24.27 36.55 8.27
C GLN A 147 -23.68 35.77 7.11
N CYS A 148 -22.55 35.08 7.29
CA CYS A 148 -21.72 34.54 6.21
C CYS A 148 -22.46 33.62 5.25
N ALA A 149 -23.19 32.65 5.80
CA ALA A 149 -23.97 31.69 5.03
C ALA A 149 -25.01 32.33 4.08
N THR A 150 -25.36 33.62 4.24
CA THR A 150 -26.35 34.31 3.39
C THR A 150 -25.92 35.72 2.97
N ALA A 151 -24.66 36.09 3.18
CA ALA A 151 -24.13 37.40 2.81
C ALA A 151 -24.09 37.53 1.28
N GLU A 152 -24.28 38.73 0.75
CA GLU A 152 -24.03 38.96 -0.68
C GLU A 152 -22.52 38.94 -0.90
N THR A 153 -22.06 38.05 -1.78
CA THR A 153 -20.65 37.79 -2.04
C THR A 153 -20.35 38.13 -3.50
N TYR A 154 -19.37 39.00 -3.67
CA TYR A 154 -18.91 39.45 -4.98
C TYR A 154 -17.68 38.67 -5.43
N LEU A 155 -17.54 38.49 -6.74
CA LEU A 155 -16.28 38.11 -7.35
C LEU A 155 -15.49 39.36 -7.69
N ASP A 156 -14.34 39.49 -7.05
CA ASP A 156 -13.35 40.52 -7.32
C ASP A 156 -12.11 39.89 -7.95
N ALA A 157 -11.30 40.73 -8.58
CA ALA A 157 -10.06 40.31 -9.21
C ALA A 157 -8.97 41.34 -9.02
N VAL A 158 -7.71 40.91 -9.03
CA VAL A 158 -6.56 41.77 -9.30
C VAL A 158 -6.19 41.57 -10.75
N ILE A 159 -6.57 42.55 -11.59
CA ILE A 159 -6.33 42.51 -13.03
C ILE A 159 -5.20 43.48 -13.35
N ASN A 160 -4.09 42.97 -13.87
CA ASN A 160 -2.88 43.76 -14.16
C ASN A 160 -2.43 44.61 -12.95
N GLY A 161 -2.46 44.00 -11.76
CA GLY A 161 -2.08 44.65 -10.50
C GLY A 161 -3.12 45.62 -9.92
N THR A 162 -4.32 45.71 -10.50
CA THR A 162 -5.38 46.62 -10.05
C THR A 162 -6.60 45.84 -9.56
N HIS A 163 -7.06 46.15 -8.34
CA HIS A 163 -8.32 45.60 -7.82
C HIS A 163 -9.50 46.05 -8.67
N THR A 164 -10.28 45.08 -9.15
CA THR A 164 -11.41 45.26 -10.06
C THR A 164 -12.61 44.45 -9.57
N ARG A 165 -13.76 45.11 -9.43
CA ARG A 165 -15.07 44.45 -9.23
C ARG A 165 -15.53 43.87 -10.55
N THR A 166 -15.70 42.55 -10.64
CA THR A 166 -16.04 41.90 -11.91
C THR A 166 -17.50 42.11 -12.32
N GLY A 167 -18.36 42.47 -11.38
CA GLY A 167 -19.81 42.59 -11.57
C GLY A 167 -20.59 41.29 -11.35
N TRP A 168 -19.89 40.18 -11.09
CA TRP A 168 -20.52 38.92 -10.70
C TRP A 168 -20.69 38.83 -9.18
N ASN A 169 -21.87 38.39 -8.73
CA ASN A 169 -22.19 38.20 -7.32
C ASN A 169 -23.34 37.20 -7.14
N ASP A 170 -23.42 36.61 -5.96
CA ASP A 170 -24.59 35.86 -5.46
C ASP A 170 -24.51 35.81 -3.92
N PHE A 171 -25.24 34.91 -3.25
CA PHE A 171 -25.30 34.81 -1.80
C PHE A 171 -24.54 33.61 -1.21
N GLY A 172 -23.96 33.79 -0.03
CA GLY A 172 -23.30 32.76 0.78
C GLY A 172 -21.80 32.68 0.55
N ASP A 173 -21.21 31.61 1.09
CA ASP A 173 -19.77 31.33 1.04
C ASP A 173 -19.42 30.70 -0.32
N LEU A 174 -19.37 31.53 -1.37
CA LEU A 174 -19.10 31.07 -2.73
C LEU A 174 -17.71 30.41 -2.84
N LEU A 175 -17.64 29.26 -3.52
CA LEU A 175 -16.43 28.52 -3.78
C LEU A 175 -15.81 28.93 -5.12
N LEU A 176 -14.48 29.06 -5.18
CA LEU A 176 -13.73 29.26 -6.42
C LEU A 176 -12.76 28.10 -6.63
N GLU A 177 -12.56 27.72 -7.88
CA GLU A 177 -11.55 26.74 -8.28
C GLU A 177 -10.97 27.15 -9.63
N ALA A 178 -9.65 27.09 -9.79
CA ALA A 178 -9.00 27.31 -11.07
C ALA A 178 -8.58 25.98 -11.70
N GLY A 179 -8.53 25.91 -13.02
CA GLY A 179 -8.07 24.69 -13.68
C GLY A 179 -7.52 24.93 -15.08
N ALA A 180 -7.36 23.84 -15.82
CA ALA A 180 -6.73 23.87 -17.13
C ALA A 180 -7.46 24.79 -18.14
N GLY A 181 -6.67 25.41 -19.03
CA GLY A 181 -7.19 26.18 -20.17
C GLY A 181 -7.75 27.55 -19.81
N ASP A 182 -7.15 28.24 -18.83
CA ASP A 182 -7.59 29.56 -18.34
C ASP A 182 -9.07 29.55 -17.89
N LYS A 183 -9.51 28.45 -17.29
CA LYS A 183 -10.86 28.31 -16.75
C LYS A 183 -10.87 28.51 -15.26
N MET A 184 -11.97 29.05 -14.77
CA MET A 184 -12.25 29.18 -13.35
C MET A 184 -13.71 28.81 -13.10
N LEU A 185 -13.95 28.02 -12.08
CA LEU A 185 -15.27 27.68 -11.60
C LEU A 185 -15.67 28.60 -10.45
N MET A 186 -16.97 28.83 -10.35
CA MET A 186 -17.61 29.37 -9.15
C MET A 186 -18.81 28.51 -8.80
N GLY A 187 -18.85 28.06 -7.56
CA GLY A 187 -19.95 27.28 -7.03
C GLY A 187 -20.60 27.94 -5.82
N GLN A 188 -21.91 27.79 -5.71
CA GLN A 188 -22.68 28.23 -4.55
C GLN A 188 -23.03 27.02 -3.68
N PRO A 189 -22.65 27.01 -2.40
CA PRO A 189 -23.19 26.06 -1.43
C PRO A 189 -24.67 26.31 -1.13
N LEU A 190 -25.39 25.25 -0.75
CA LEU A 190 -26.79 25.33 -0.35
C LEU A 190 -26.96 26.29 0.83
N ASN A 191 -27.86 27.26 0.68
CA ASN A 191 -28.12 28.25 1.73
C ASN A 191 -29.57 28.75 1.71
N ALA A 192 -29.98 29.40 2.80
CA ALA A 192 -31.36 29.84 2.99
C ALA A 192 -31.81 30.99 2.06
N LYS A 193 -30.88 31.70 1.40
CA LYS A 193 -31.20 32.79 0.46
C LYS A 193 -31.21 32.36 -1.00
N ALA A 194 -30.45 31.32 -1.34
CA ALA A 194 -30.42 30.73 -2.66
C ALA A 194 -30.72 29.24 -2.54
N ALA A 195 -32.02 28.93 -2.59
CA ALA A 195 -32.51 27.56 -2.45
C ALA A 195 -32.07 26.65 -3.60
N ASP A 196 -31.77 27.20 -4.78
CA ASP A 196 -31.27 26.48 -5.95
C ASP A 196 -29.81 26.88 -6.23
N PRO A 197 -28.83 26.13 -5.68
CA PRO A 197 -27.43 26.50 -5.81
C PRO A 197 -26.97 26.40 -7.26
N PHE A 198 -25.99 27.22 -7.64
CA PHE A 198 -25.46 27.23 -9.01
C PHE A 198 -24.02 26.75 -9.08
N LEU A 199 -23.63 26.33 -10.29
CA LEU A 199 -22.25 26.26 -10.74
C LEU A 199 -22.11 27.13 -11.98
N THR A 200 -20.97 27.82 -12.11
CA THR A 200 -20.62 28.66 -13.26
C THR A 200 -19.18 28.38 -13.69
N VAL A 201 -18.95 28.31 -15.00
CA VAL A 201 -17.62 28.25 -15.61
C VAL A 201 -17.31 29.60 -16.25
N TYR A 202 -16.15 30.15 -15.93
CA TYR A 202 -15.62 31.38 -16.52
C TYR A 202 -14.39 31.07 -17.38
N ASP A 203 -14.34 31.66 -18.58
CA ASP A 203 -13.12 31.90 -19.34
C ASP A 203 -12.40 33.12 -18.76
N THR A 204 -11.14 32.95 -18.40
CA THR A 204 -10.27 33.97 -17.79
C THR A 204 -9.08 34.33 -18.66
N SER A 205 -9.02 33.86 -19.91
CA SER A 205 -7.95 34.18 -20.87
C SER A 205 -7.89 35.67 -21.25
N GLY A 206 -9.01 36.38 -21.07
CA GLY A 206 -9.15 37.80 -21.35
C GLY A 206 -8.91 38.72 -20.14
N PRO A 207 -9.05 40.05 -20.33
CA PRO A 207 -8.87 41.04 -19.27
C PRO A 207 -10.02 41.08 -18.25
N SER A 208 -11.04 40.23 -18.39
CA SER A 208 -12.17 40.10 -17.47
C SER A 208 -12.80 38.71 -17.63
N PRO A 209 -13.33 38.10 -16.56
CA PRO A 209 -13.92 36.77 -16.65
C PRO A 209 -15.20 36.79 -17.49
N VAL A 210 -15.30 35.89 -18.47
CA VAL A 210 -16.47 35.71 -19.33
C VAL A 210 -17.15 34.40 -18.98
N ARG A 211 -18.46 34.43 -18.74
CA ARG A 211 -19.22 33.21 -18.44
C ARG A 211 -19.36 32.33 -19.68
N GLU A 212 -18.83 31.11 -19.63
CA GLU A 212 -18.98 30.10 -20.67
C GLU A 212 -20.19 29.18 -20.44
N GLY A 213 -20.37 28.72 -19.20
CA GLY A 213 -21.45 27.80 -18.82
C GLY A 213 -21.99 28.14 -17.43
N ALA A 214 -23.29 27.90 -17.21
CA ALA A 214 -23.90 28.03 -15.89
C ALA A 214 -25.12 27.13 -15.76
N ARG A 215 -25.30 26.54 -14.58
CA ARG A 215 -26.44 25.70 -14.22
C ARG A 215 -26.87 25.99 -12.79
N ARG A 216 -28.18 26.12 -12.58
CA ARG A 216 -28.80 26.04 -11.25
C ARG A 216 -29.34 24.63 -11.01
N PHE A 217 -29.18 24.14 -9.78
CA PHE A 217 -29.56 22.79 -9.37
C PHE A 217 -30.83 22.88 -8.52
N ALA A 218 -31.98 22.62 -9.14
CA ALA A 218 -33.28 22.54 -8.48
C ALA A 218 -33.75 21.08 -8.44
N ASP A 219 -34.39 20.67 -7.34
CA ASP A 219 -35.09 19.38 -7.26
C ASP A 219 -36.51 19.50 -7.85
N ALA A 220 -37.31 18.42 -7.79
CA ALA A 220 -38.67 18.41 -8.33
C ALA A 220 -39.61 19.41 -7.62
N GLU A 221 -39.26 19.84 -6.40
CA GLU A 221 -39.98 20.77 -5.55
C GLU A 221 -39.39 22.19 -5.58
N GLY A 222 -38.33 22.45 -6.36
CA GLY A 222 -37.63 23.75 -6.41
C GLY A 222 -36.84 24.07 -5.14
N LYS A 223 -36.34 23.04 -4.46
CA LYS A 223 -35.55 23.09 -3.23
C LYS A 223 -34.21 22.37 -3.41
N GLY A 224 -33.28 22.96 -4.16
CA GLY A 224 -31.86 22.67 -4.00
C GLY A 224 -31.43 21.21 -4.23
N ALA A 225 -31.11 20.89 -5.47
CA ALA A 225 -30.61 19.57 -5.85
C ALA A 225 -29.06 19.43 -5.75
N LEU A 226 -28.40 20.29 -4.97
CA LEU A 226 -26.94 20.30 -4.80
C LEU A 226 -26.55 20.73 -3.38
N ASP A 227 -25.95 19.84 -2.60
CA ASP A 227 -25.23 20.21 -1.36
C ASP A 227 -23.72 20.25 -1.64
N LEU A 228 -23.29 21.32 -2.29
CA LEU A 228 -21.91 21.52 -2.74
C LEU A 228 -20.93 21.60 -1.57
N LYS A 229 -19.96 20.68 -1.54
CA LYS A 229 -18.82 20.73 -0.61
C LYS A 229 -17.51 21.09 -1.29
N ASP A 230 -17.36 20.71 -2.55
CA ASP A 230 -16.13 20.90 -3.31
C ASP A 230 -16.37 20.71 -4.82
N LEU A 231 -15.45 21.21 -5.64
CA LEU A 231 -15.50 21.12 -7.10
C LEU A 231 -14.10 21.16 -7.71
N ALA A 232 -13.88 20.39 -8.78
CA ALA A 232 -12.59 20.29 -9.45
C ALA A 232 -12.75 20.23 -10.98
N LEU A 233 -11.82 20.84 -11.71
CA LEU A 233 -11.68 20.71 -13.17
C LEU A 233 -10.79 19.53 -13.54
N SER A 234 -11.16 18.77 -14.57
CA SER A 234 -10.28 17.74 -15.12
C SER A 234 -9.02 18.35 -15.74
N ALA A 235 -7.94 17.56 -15.81
CA ALA A 235 -6.65 18.00 -16.37
C ALA A 235 -6.75 18.50 -17.82
N ASP A 236 -7.71 17.99 -18.60
CA ASP A 236 -8.00 18.43 -19.97
C ASP A 236 -8.98 19.63 -20.04
N GLY A 237 -9.53 20.06 -18.89
CA GLY A 237 -10.54 21.11 -18.77
C GLY A 237 -11.94 20.73 -19.28
N GLY A 238 -12.14 19.49 -19.76
CA GLY A 238 -13.36 19.05 -20.41
C GLY A 238 -14.48 18.56 -19.48
N LYS A 239 -14.18 18.36 -18.19
CA LYS A 239 -15.10 17.90 -17.17
C LYS A 239 -14.98 18.69 -15.88
N VAL A 240 -16.09 18.75 -15.14
CA VAL A 240 -16.16 19.25 -13.77
C VAL A 240 -16.63 18.11 -12.88
N ALA A 241 -15.87 17.77 -11.84
CA ALA A 241 -16.32 16.89 -10.78
C ALA A 241 -16.82 17.72 -9.61
N VAL A 242 -17.91 17.27 -8.98
CA VAL A 242 -18.58 17.99 -7.89
C VAL A 242 -18.78 17.03 -6.73
N ALA A 243 -18.29 17.40 -5.55
CA ALA A 243 -18.62 16.72 -4.30
C ALA A 243 -19.97 17.25 -3.80
N ASP A 244 -21.02 16.48 -4.07
CA ASP A 244 -22.40 16.76 -3.64
C ASP A 244 -22.74 15.83 -2.47
N ALA A 245 -22.87 16.36 -1.26
CA ALA A 245 -23.15 15.54 -0.09
C ALA A 245 -24.49 14.78 -0.15
N THR A 246 -25.39 15.16 -1.06
CA THR A 246 -26.67 14.44 -1.29
C THR A 246 -26.60 13.38 -2.38
N ALA A 247 -25.77 13.57 -3.41
CA ALA A 247 -25.72 12.71 -4.60
C ALA A 247 -24.40 11.96 -4.79
N GLY A 248 -23.41 12.18 -3.92
CA GLY A 248 -22.07 11.63 -4.05
C GLY A 248 -21.19 12.51 -4.95
N THR A 249 -20.60 11.91 -5.98
CA THR A 249 -19.73 12.65 -6.91
C THR A 249 -20.42 12.78 -8.26
N ARG A 250 -20.78 14.01 -8.64
CA ARG A 250 -21.32 14.31 -9.97
C ARG A 250 -20.17 14.58 -10.93
N LEU A 251 -20.34 14.16 -12.18
CA LEU A 251 -19.44 14.49 -13.27
C LEU A 251 -20.23 15.24 -14.33
N LEU A 252 -19.78 16.46 -14.67
CA LEU A 252 -20.47 17.38 -15.56
C LEU A 252 -19.58 17.73 -16.75
N ASN A 253 -20.17 18.08 -17.89
CA ASN A 253 -19.46 18.64 -19.03
C ASN A 253 -19.15 20.12 -18.78
N THR A 254 -17.90 20.55 -18.92
CA THR A 254 -17.50 21.95 -18.63
C THR A 254 -18.22 22.97 -19.53
N ALA A 255 -18.56 22.60 -20.77
CA ALA A 255 -19.15 23.52 -21.74
C ALA A 255 -20.51 24.08 -21.32
N ASP A 256 -21.34 23.29 -20.65
CA ASP A 256 -22.72 23.67 -20.30
C ASP A 256 -23.18 23.18 -18.91
N LEU A 257 -22.32 22.47 -18.17
CA LEU A 257 -22.60 21.84 -16.88
C LEU A 257 -23.73 20.80 -16.92
N SER A 258 -24.01 20.22 -18.10
CA SER A 258 -24.85 19.02 -18.24
C SER A 258 -24.18 17.80 -17.61
N ASP A 259 -24.98 16.85 -17.13
CA ASP A 259 -24.44 15.58 -16.59
C ASP A 259 -23.69 14.80 -17.68
N ALA A 260 -22.51 14.27 -17.34
CA ALA A 260 -21.76 13.42 -18.24
C ALA A 260 -22.51 12.12 -18.51
N ALA A 261 -22.33 11.54 -19.70
CA ALA A 261 -23.04 10.31 -20.11
C ALA A 261 -22.71 9.11 -19.21
N ALA A 262 -21.47 9.05 -18.72
CA ALA A 262 -21.03 8.10 -17.71
C ALA A 262 -20.64 8.88 -16.44
N GLY A 263 -21.10 8.41 -15.29
CA GLY A 263 -20.78 8.97 -13.98
C GLY A 263 -20.05 7.97 -13.11
N TYR A 264 -19.50 8.43 -11.99
CA TYR A 264 -18.82 7.55 -11.05
C TYR A 264 -19.82 6.70 -10.27
N PRO A 265 -19.40 5.50 -9.79
CA PRO A 265 -20.19 4.72 -8.86
C PRO A 265 -20.55 5.54 -7.60
N ALA A 266 -21.68 5.19 -6.99
CA ALA A 266 -22.07 5.76 -5.71
C ALA A 266 -20.94 5.60 -4.67
N LEU A 267 -20.84 6.56 -3.75
CA LEU A 267 -19.96 6.40 -2.60
C LEU A 267 -20.41 5.20 -1.75
N PRO A 268 -19.51 4.62 -0.93
CA PRO A 268 -19.88 3.57 0.02
C PRO A 268 -21.11 3.94 0.86
N SER A 269 -21.94 2.94 1.17
CA SER A 269 -23.16 3.16 1.94
C SER A 269 -22.85 3.82 3.29
N GLY A 270 -23.49 4.95 3.59
CA GLY A 270 -23.26 5.72 4.82
C GLY A 270 -22.17 6.79 4.70
N ALA A 271 -21.46 6.88 3.59
CA ALA A 271 -20.51 7.95 3.30
C ALA A 271 -21.21 9.15 2.62
N THR A 272 -20.78 10.36 2.94
CA THR A 272 -21.26 11.61 2.32
C THR A 272 -20.11 12.33 1.64
N ALA A 273 -20.28 12.82 0.41
CA ALA A 273 -19.19 13.48 -0.30
C ALA A 273 -18.71 14.72 0.45
N SER A 274 -17.40 14.90 0.57
CA SER A 274 -16.79 16.06 1.22
C SER A 274 -15.83 16.81 0.31
N ALA A 275 -15.03 16.11 -0.49
CA ALA A 275 -14.00 16.73 -1.33
C ALA A 275 -13.84 15.99 -2.67
N VAL A 276 -13.27 16.65 -3.67
CA VAL A 276 -12.95 16.03 -4.96
C VAL A 276 -11.76 16.71 -5.60
N ALA A 277 -10.85 15.92 -6.20
CA ALA A 277 -9.71 16.46 -6.92
C ALA A 277 -9.29 15.53 -8.07
N PHE A 278 -9.00 16.11 -9.24
CA PHE A 278 -8.42 15.37 -10.37
C PHE A 278 -6.90 15.36 -10.28
N GLY A 279 -6.28 14.24 -10.63
CA GLY A 279 -4.84 14.16 -10.83
C GLY A 279 -4.40 15.07 -11.96
N GLY A 280 -3.29 15.79 -11.77
CA GLY A 280 -2.77 16.72 -12.78
C GLY A 280 -2.34 16.05 -14.10
N ASP A 281 -2.04 14.75 -14.06
CA ASP A 281 -1.77 13.92 -15.23
C ASP A 281 -3.04 13.40 -15.94
N GLY A 282 -4.22 13.68 -15.38
CA GLY A 282 -5.51 13.23 -15.88
C GLY A 282 -5.79 11.73 -15.69
N ARG A 283 -4.94 10.99 -14.97
CA ARG A 283 -5.08 9.55 -14.81
C ARG A 283 -6.09 9.16 -13.73
N TYR A 284 -6.09 9.90 -12.62
CA TYR A 284 -6.88 9.56 -11.44
C TYR A 284 -7.82 10.69 -11.02
N ILE A 285 -8.84 10.32 -10.25
CA ILE A 285 -9.65 11.22 -9.46
C ILE A 285 -9.66 10.73 -8.01
N ALA A 286 -9.52 11.66 -7.07
CA ALA A 286 -9.70 11.47 -5.65
C ALA A 286 -11.10 11.94 -5.25
N ARG A 287 -11.84 11.10 -4.54
CA ARG A 287 -13.21 11.36 -4.07
C ARG A 287 -13.24 11.21 -2.56
N GLY A 288 -13.22 12.35 -1.87
CA GLY A 288 -13.28 12.43 -0.41
C GLY A 288 -14.71 12.30 0.08
N ALA A 289 -14.84 11.63 1.22
CA ALA A 289 -16.09 11.45 1.92
C ALA A 289 -15.91 11.63 3.44
N SER A 290 -17.01 11.99 4.10
CA SER A 290 -17.18 11.84 5.53
C SER A 290 -17.97 10.57 5.78
N ALA A 291 -17.34 9.56 6.36
CA ALA A 291 -17.97 8.33 6.79
C ALA A 291 -17.70 8.07 8.28
N THR A 292 -18.15 6.92 8.79
CA THR A 292 -17.87 6.47 10.16
C THR A 292 -17.56 4.98 10.16
N GLY A 293 -16.71 4.53 11.08
CA GLY A 293 -16.36 3.13 11.18
C GLY A 293 -15.47 2.71 10.01
N SER A 294 -15.53 1.42 9.66
CA SER A 294 -14.74 0.83 8.56
C SER A 294 -15.21 1.24 7.15
N THR A 295 -15.96 2.32 7.01
CA THR A 295 -16.46 2.79 5.71
C THR A 295 -15.40 3.72 5.10
N PRO A 296 -14.99 3.54 3.84
CA PRO A 296 -13.96 4.38 3.23
C PRO A 296 -14.31 5.89 3.21
N ASP A 297 -13.36 6.71 3.63
CA ASP A 297 -13.41 8.18 3.63
C ASP A 297 -12.77 8.78 2.37
N LEU A 298 -12.02 7.98 1.61
CA LEU A 298 -11.41 8.43 0.38
C LEU A 298 -11.35 7.27 -0.62
N LEU A 299 -11.80 7.55 -1.84
CA LEU A 299 -11.64 6.66 -2.98
C LEU A 299 -10.71 7.31 -4.01
N VAL A 300 -9.70 6.58 -4.46
CA VAL A 300 -8.84 6.99 -5.58
C VAL A 300 -9.04 6.00 -6.73
N GLN A 301 -9.47 6.48 -7.88
CA GLN A 301 -9.88 5.65 -9.01
C GLN A 301 -9.55 6.33 -10.35
N PRO A 302 -9.62 5.62 -11.49
CA PRO A 302 -9.40 6.25 -12.79
C PRO A 302 -10.30 7.49 -12.99
N ALA A 303 -9.72 8.53 -13.60
CA ALA A 303 -10.47 9.74 -13.93
C ALA A 303 -11.55 9.47 -14.98
N ASP A 304 -11.32 8.53 -15.90
CA ASP A 304 -12.34 8.06 -16.83
C ASP A 304 -13.35 7.16 -16.09
N PRO A 305 -14.62 7.58 -15.93
CA PRO A 305 -15.64 6.78 -15.23
C PRO A 305 -16.01 5.48 -15.97
N THR A 306 -15.60 5.30 -17.23
CA THR A 306 -15.84 4.07 -18.00
C THR A 306 -14.79 2.98 -17.73
N ASP A 307 -13.66 3.33 -17.12
CA ASP A 307 -12.68 2.37 -16.65
C ASP A 307 -13.21 1.65 -15.40
N SER A 308 -13.38 0.34 -15.51
CA SER A 308 -13.93 -0.51 -14.45
C SER A 308 -12.91 -0.95 -13.40
N THR A 309 -11.70 -0.37 -13.39
CA THR A 309 -10.70 -0.64 -12.36
C THR A 309 -11.26 -0.26 -10.99
N ALA A 310 -11.19 -1.20 -10.05
CA ALA A 310 -11.71 -0.97 -8.70
C ALA A 310 -10.99 0.21 -8.02
N PRO A 311 -11.72 1.06 -7.28
CA PRO A 311 -11.10 2.14 -6.53
C PRO A 311 -10.14 1.60 -5.47
N LEU A 312 -9.08 2.37 -5.20
CA LEU A 312 -8.33 2.28 -3.96
C LEU A 312 -9.17 2.92 -2.85
N GLU A 313 -9.37 2.19 -1.77
CA GLU A 313 -10.16 2.64 -0.64
C GLU A 313 -9.26 2.93 0.56
N PHE A 314 -9.44 4.11 1.16
CA PHE A 314 -8.76 4.56 2.36
C PHE A 314 -9.78 4.84 3.45
N VAL A 315 -9.53 4.31 4.64
CA VAL A 315 -10.31 4.56 5.85
C VAL A 315 -9.41 5.35 6.80
N PHE A 316 -9.86 6.51 7.26
CA PHE A 316 -9.13 7.31 8.26
C PHE A 316 -9.86 7.15 9.60
N GLU A 317 -9.21 6.52 10.57
CA GLU A 317 -9.79 6.38 11.91
C GLU A 317 -8.81 6.71 13.03
N GLY A 318 -9.29 7.49 13.99
CA GLY A 318 -8.64 7.65 15.28
C GLY A 318 -7.65 8.81 15.35
N SER A 319 -6.93 8.86 16.47
CA SER A 319 -6.17 10.04 16.88
C SER A 319 -4.88 10.29 16.10
N LEU A 320 -4.49 9.36 15.22
CA LEU A 320 -3.30 9.47 14.38
C LEU A 320 -3.61 9.91 12.95
N ASP A 321 -4.81 9.61 12.45
CA ASP A 321 -5.18 9.78 11.04
C ASP A 321 -6.41 10.70 10.84
N GLY A 322 -7.08 11.08 11.93
CA GLY A 322 -8.39 11.72 11.85
C GLY A 322 -9.48 10.71 11.54
N ASP A 323 -10.69 11.23 11.30
CA ASP A 323 -11.91 10.41 11.17
C ASP A 323 -12.66 10.65 9.85
N ARG A 324 -12.22 11.62 9.03
CA ARG A 324 -12.86 11.99 7.74
C ARG A 324 -12.04 13.00 6.96
N VAL A 325 -12.20 13.01 5.63
CA VAL A 325 -11.65 14.06 4.75
C VAL A 325 -12.43 15.36 4.90
N VAL A 326 -11.72 16.49 5.12
CA VAL A 326 -12.36 17.82 5.23
C VAL A 326 -12.87 18.29 3.87
N PRO A 327 -13.94 19.12 3.82
CA PRO A 327 -14.33 19.75 2.58
C PRO A 327 -13.18 20.52 1.95
N ARG A 328 -12.97 20.34 0.63
CA ARG A 328 -11.88 20.98 -0.12
C ARG A 328 -10.49 20.62 0.39
N GLY A 329 -10.38 19.46 1.03
CA GLY A 329 -9.16 18.95 1.65
C GLY A 329 -8.31 18.10 0.71
N LEU A 330 -8.55 18.08 -0.60
CA LEU A 330 -7.84 17.24 -1.55
C LEU A 330 -7.15 18.10 -2.59
N GLU A 331 -5.87 17.84 -2.85
CA GLU A 331 -5.10 18.49 -3.92
C GLU A 331 -4.07 17.52 -4.48
N TRP A 332 -3.80 17.58 -5.77
CA TRP A 332 -2.82 16.69 -6.42
C TRP A 332 -1.52 17.42 -6.75
N ALA A 333 -0.43 16.66 -6.75
CA ALA A 333 0.73 17.09 -7.51
C ALA A 333 0.38 17.13 -9.02
N ALA A 334 0.92 18.11 -9.74
CA ALA A 334 0.68 18.30 -11.17
C ALA A 334 1.13 17.10 -12.02
N ASP A 335 2.11 16.34 -11.55
CA ASP A 335 2.59 15.11 -12.20
C ASP A 335 1.76 13.87 -11.84
N GLY A 336 0.71 14.00 -11.02
CA GLY A 336 -0.13 12.90 -10.56
C GLY A 336 0.55 11.94 -9.58
N SER A 337 1.80 12.20 -9.17
CA SER A 337 2.57 11.27 -8.34
C SER A 337 2.13 11.22 -6.87
N ARG A 338 1.44 12.26 -6.40
CA ARG A 338 1.03 12.42 -5.00
C ARG A 338 -0.34 13.06 -4.91
N LEU A 339 -1.15 12.53 -4.01
CA LEU A 339 -2.37 13.14 -3.51
C LEU A 339 -2.10 13.65 -2.09
N PHE A 340 -2.47 14.89 -1.84
CA PHE A 340 -2.47 15.50 -0.52
C PHE A 340 -3.90 15.52 0.00
N ALA A 341 -4.12 14.91 1.16
CA ALA A 341 -5.44 14.84 1.79
C ALA A 341 -5.41 15.41 3.21
N VAL A 342 -6.27 16.36 3.50
CA VAL A 342 -6.46 16.90 4.84
C VAL A 342 -7.65 16.20 5.50
N THR A 343 -7.40 15.63 6.67
CA THR A 343 -8.43 14.98 7.48
C THR A 343 -8.67 15.75 8.77
N THR A 344 -9.83 15.49 9.39
CA THR A 344 -10.17 16.04 10.70
C THR A 344 -10.74 14.96 11.62
N ASN A 345 -10.64 15.16 12.92
CA ASN A 345 -11.38 14.35 13.89
C ASN A 345 -12.89 14.63 13.78
N ALA A 346 -13.69 13.77 14.39
CA ALA A 346 -15.14 13.88 14.41
C ALA A 346 -15.64 15.24 14.93
N ALA A 347 -14.89 15.85 15.85
CA ALA A 347 -15.19 17.16 16.44
C ALA A 347 -14.87 18.36 15.52
N GLY A 348 -14.08 18.21 14.46
CA GLY A 348 -13.68 19.32 13.60
C GLY A 348 -12.58 20.23 14.20
N SER A 349 -11.78 19.72 15.15
CA SER A 349 -10.87 20.54 15.98
C SER A 349 -9.40 20.15 15.89
N GLN A 350 -9.08 19.04 15.23
CA GLN A 350 -7.73 18.54 15.02
C GLN A 350 -7.60 18.06 13.58
N TYR A 351 -6.45 18.31 12.97
CA TYR A 351 -6.25 18.10 11.54
C TYR A 351 -4.94 17.37 11.25
N TRP A 352 -4.92 16.62 10.15
CA TRP A 352 -3.75 15.89 9.66
C TRP A 352 -3.61 16.10 8.16
N LEU A 353 -2.37 16.13 7.69
CA LEU A 353 -2.01 16.10 6.28
C LEU A 353 -1.49 14.70 5.95
N HIS A 354 -2.23 14.01 5.10
CA HIS A 354 -1.86 12.74 4.50
C HIS A 354 -1.22 12.99 3.15
N ILE A 355 -0.08 12.34 2.93
CA ILE A 355 0.59 12.31 1.63
C ILE A 355 0.48 10.88 1.13
N ILE A 356 -0.37 10.71 0.13
CA ILE A 356 -0.67 9.44 -0.48
C ILE A 356 0.05 9.42 -1.81
N GLN A 357 0.96 8.47 -2.02
CA GLN A 357 1.41 8.16 -3.37
C GLN A 357 0.47 7.07 -3.86
N PRO A 358 -0.51 7.40 -4.73
CA PRO A 358 -1.27 6.34 -5.37
C PRO A 358 -0.22 5.49 -6.10
N PRO A 359 -0.24 4.17 -5.93
CA PRO A 359 0.74 3.32 -6.60
C PRO A 359 0.66 3.59 -8.10
N ALA A 360 1.83 3.65 -8.74
CA ALA A 360 1.95 3.58 -10.18
C ALA A 360 1.48 2.19 -10.66
N VAL A 361 0.18 1.87 -10.55
CA VAL A 361 -0.39 0.52 -10.69
C VAL A 361 0.24 -0.44 -9.66
N GLN A 362 -0.54 -0.97 -8.71
CA GLN A 362 -0.09 -2.19 -8.01
C GLN A 362 -0.23 -3.36 -8.97
N TYR A 363 0.90 -3.94 -9.35
CA TYR A 363 0.95 -5.06 -10.28
C TYR A 363 0.64 -6.37 -9.58
N ASP A 364 0.07 -7.32 -10.31
CA ASP A 364 -0.16 -8.66 -9.78
C ASP A 364 1.18 -9.40 -9.66
N ALA A 365 1.32 -10.13 -8.56
CA ALA A 365 2.37 -11.12 -8.38
C ALA A 365 1.73 -12.50 -8.23
N ARG A 366 2.36 -13.52 -8.82
CA ARG A 366 1.85 -14.89 -8.80
C ARG A 366 2.99 -15.89 -8.77
N PHE A 367 2.88 -16.90 -7.91
CA PHE A 367 3.77 -18.04 -8.01
C PHE A 367 3.43 -18.84 -9.27
N THR A 368 4.45 -19.15 -10.07
CA THR A 368 4.28 -19.89 -11.32
C THR A 368 4.94 -21.23 -11.26
N GLY A 369 4.19 -22.25 -11.68
CA GLY A 369 4.55 -23.63 -11.41
C GLY A 369 4.34 -24.00 -9.94
N GLY A 370 4.33 -25.29 -9.65
CA GLY A 370 4.41 -25.76 -8.27
C GLY A 370 5.80 -25.56 -7.69
N LEU A 371 5.92 -25.61 -6.36
CA LEU A 371 7.22 -25.70 -5.72
C LEU A 371 7.86 -27.06 -6.04
N THR A 372 9.16 -27.04 -6.27
CA THR A 372 9.98 -28.25 -6.46
C THR A 372 11.00 -28.36 -5.34
N HIS A 373 11.48 -29.57 -5.06
CA HIS A 373 12.48 -29.78 -4.02
C HIS A 373 13.55 -30.77 -4.47
N SER A 374 14.73 -30.65 -3.88
CA SER A 374 15.83 -31.59 -4.07
C SER A 374 16.57 -31.83 -2.75
N PRO A 375 16.84 -33.08 -2.36
CA PRO A 375 16.58 -34.34 -3.08
C PRO A 375 15.09 -34.73 -3.14
N ALA A 376 14.70 -35.65 -4.04
CA ALA A 376 13.29 -36.04 -4.22
C ALA A 376 12.67 -36.70 -2.97
N ALA A 377 13.50 -37.43 -2.22
CA ALA A 377 13.25 -37.88 -0.86
C ALA A 377 14.46 -37.45 -0.03
N ALA A 378 14.22 -36.73 1.06
CA ALA A 378 15.28 -36.26 1.95
C ALA A 378 15.42 -37.23 3.12
N ALA A 379 16.63 -37.39 3.64
CA ALA A 379 16.84 -38.00 4.95
C ALA A 379 16.74 -36.97 6.08
N ALA A 380 16.41 -37.41 7.29
CA ALA A 380 16.53 -36.56 8.47
C ALA A 380 17.96 -36.01 8.60
N GLY A 381 18.09 -34.70 8.81
CA GLY A 381 19.36 -33.99 8.88
C GLY A 381 20.05 -33.78 7.52
N GLU A 382 19.39 -34.10 6.40
CA GLU A 382 19.94 -33.82 5.06
C GLU A 382 19.53 -32.42 4.58
N PRO A 383 20.47 -31.59 4.07
CA PRO A 383 20.14 -30.31 3.48
C PRO A 383 19.18 -30.45 2.29
N LEU A 384 18.09 -29.70 2.36
CA LEU A 384 17.01 -29.68 1.39
C LEU A 384 16.87 -28.27 0.81
N ALA A 385 16.66 -28.20 -0.49
CA ALA A 385 16.35 -26.95 -1.18
C ALA A 385 14.95 -27.02 -1.80
N VAL A 386 14.05 -26.14 -1.36
CA VAL A 386 12.74 -25.90 -1.98
C VAL A 386 12.85 -24.69 -2.91
N ARG A 387 12.45 -24.86 -4.16
CA ARG A 387 12.59 -23.87 -5.23
C ARG A 387 11.24 -23.55 -5.83
N GLY A 388 11.07 -22.29 -6.19
CA GLY A 388 9.90 -21.80 -6.89
C GLY A 388 10.24 -20.59 -7.74
N LYS A 389 9.21 -20.07 -8.41
CA LYS A 389 9.29 -18.85 -9.21
C LYS A 389 8.11 -17.95 -8.87
N LEU A 390 8.40 -16.71 -8.54
CA LEU A 390 7.43 -15.62 -8.38
C LEU A 390 7.51 -14.76 -9.65
N GLU A 391 6.45 -14.75 -10.44
CA GLU A 391 6.30 -13.81 -11.55
C GLU A 391 5.59 -12.56 -11.06
N GLN A 392 6.01 -11.42 -11.60
CA GLN A 392 5.50 -10.10 -11.28
C GLN A 392 5.17 -9.40 -12.59
N ASP A 393 3.99 -8.79 -12.66
CA ASP A 393 3.64 -7.90 -13.76
C ASP A 393 4.29 -6.51 -13.53
N GLY A 394 4.41 -5.68 -14.57
CA GLY A 394 4.91 -4.31 -14.42
C GLY A 394 6.45 -4.11 -14.48
N PRO A 395 6.93 -2.89 -14.17
CA PRO A 395 8.35 -2.55 -14.16
C PRO A 395 9.06 -3.23 -12.97
N ALA A 396 10.34 -3.53 -13.14
CA ALA A 396 11.14 -4.17 -12.10
C ALA A 396 11.21 -3.29 -10.83
N PRO A 397 11.05 -3.88 -9.62
CA PRO A 397 11.08 -3.16 -8.35
C PRO A 397 12.49 -2.60 -8.06
N ALA A 398 12.54 -1.47 -7.35
CA ALA A 398 13.80 -0.80 -6.99
C ALA A 398 14.64 -1.60 -5.98
N GLU A 399 13.99 -2.46 -5.20
CA GLU A 399 14.63 -3.41 -4.28
C GLU A 399 14.24 -4.86 -4.63
N PRO A 400 15.11 -5.85 -4.38
CA PRO A 400 14.78 -7.25 -4.62
C PRO A 400 13.60 -7.73 -3.76
N LEU A 401 12.61 -8.38 -4.40
CA LEU A 401 11.47 -8.98 -3.70
C LEU A 401 11.92 -10.05 -2.70
N ARG A 402 11.09 -10.27 -1.69
CA ARG A 402 11.32 -11.29 -0.66
C ARG A 402 10.09 -12.15 -0.44
N VAL A 403 10.29 -13.46 -0.31
CA VAL A 403 9.25 -14.42 0.10
C VAL A 403 9.51 -14.88 1.53
N GLN A 404 8.45 -15.22 2.25
CA GLN A 404 8.53 -15.87 3.56
C GLN A 404 8.26 -17.36 3.42
N ALA A 405 8.94 -18.19 4.22
CA ALA A 405 8.74 -19.62 4.19
C ALA A 405 8.58 -20.23 5.58
N THR A 406 7.67 -21.19 5.69
CA THR A 406 7.40 -21.96 6.90
C THR A 406 7.39 -23.45 6.59
N ARG A 407 7.84 -24.28 7.53
CA ARG A 407 7.71 -25.74 7.49
C ARG A 407 6.74 -26.20 8.56
N THR A 408 5.76 -27.02 8.21
CA THR A 408 4.90 -27.73 9.17
C THR A 408 5.22 -29.22 9.15
N ASP A 409 5.58 -29.77 10.31
CA ASP A 409 5.82 -31.19 10.55
C ASP A 409 4.99 -31.67 11.76
N ALA A 410 5.20 -32.92 12.19
CA ALA A 410 4.44 -33.51 13.30
C ALA A 410 4.63 -32.79 14.65
N ASN A 411 5.70 -31.99 14.80
CA ASN A 411 5.98 -31.23 16.02
C ASN A 411 5.45 -29.78 15.97
N GLY A 412 4.92 -29.33 14.84
CA GLY A 412 4.32 -28.00 14.69
C GLY A 412 4.80 -27.25 13.45
N THR A 413 4.61 -25.93 13.47
CA THR A 413 5.06 -25.04 12.39
C THR A 413 6.32 -24.29 12.81
N HIS A 414 7.29 -24.25 11.91
CA HIS A 414 8.62 -23.66 12.09
C HIS A 414 8.82 -22.56 11.05
N GLU A 415 9.27 -21.39 11.50
CA GLU A 415 9.60 -20.25 10.64
C GLU A 415 11.00 -20.44 10.05
N LEU A 416 11.11 -20.49 8.72
CA LEU A 416 12.39 -20.63 8.03
C LEU A 416 13.02 -19.27 7.69
N GLY A 417 12.22 -18.20 7.71
CA GLY A 417 12.66 -16.83 7.49
C GLY A 417 12.26 -16.24 6.14
N THR A 418 13.01 -15.22 5.71
CA THR A 418 12.80 -14.50 4.44
C THR A 418 13.88 -14.82 3.42
N PHE A 419 13.48 -15.01 2.17
CA PHE A 419 14.36 -15.40 1.08
C PHE A 419 14.21 -14.43 -0.10
N THR A 420 15.34 -14.00 -0.65
CA THR A 420 15.37 -13.07 -1.78
C THR A 420 14.97 -13.76 -3.08
N VAL A 421 14.11 -13.10 -3.84
CA VAL A 421 13.76 -13.46 -5.22
C VAL A 421 14.78 -12.82 -6.15
N LYS A 422 15.33 -13.61 -7.08
CA LYS A 422 16.27 -13.14 -8.10
C LYS A 422 15.55 -12.37 -9.20
N ASP A 423 16.31 -11.64 -10.01
CA ASP A 423 15.80 -10.88 -11.16
C ASP A 423 15.00 -11.71 -12.18
N ASP A 424 15.25 -13.02 -12.26
CA ASP A 424 14.51 -13.97 -13.11
C ASP A 424 13.22 -14.53 -12.46
N GLY A 425 12.87 -14.02 -11.28
CA GLY A 425 11.73 -14.45 -10.46
C GLY A 425 11.99 -15.70 -9.63
N THR A 426 13.17 -16.33 -9.73
CA THR A 426 13.44 -17.58 -9.00
C THR A 426 13.88 -17.32 -7.55
N PHE A 427 13.50 -18.21 -6.64
CA PHE A 427 13.95 -18.19 -5.25
C PHE A 427 14.32 -19.60 -4.77
N THR A 428 15.08 -19.68 -3.68
CA THR A 428 15.46 -20.95 -3.05
C THR A 428 15.37 -20.81 -1.54
N VAL A 429 14.52 -21.64 -0.94
CA VAL A 429 14.39 -21.84 0.50
C VAL A 429 15.29 -23.02 0.86
N LEU A 430 16.19 -22.82 1.81
CA LEU A 430 17.08 -23.86 2.32
C LEU A 430 16.60 -24.27 3.71
N ASP A 431 16.59 -25.57 3.96
CA ASP A 431 16.22 -26.15 5.25
C ASP A 431 16.97 -27.46 5.50
N GLU A 432 17.03 -27.90 6.75
CA GLU A 432 17.58 -29.19 7.19
C GLU A 432 16.57 -29.84 8.14
N PRO A 433 15.55 -30.54 7.61
CA PRO A 433 14.52 -31.16 8.44
C PRO A 433 15.12 -32.28 9.28
N ASP A 434 14.91 -32.25 10.59
CA ASP A 434 15.52 -33.18 11.55
C ASP A 434 14.56 -34.28 12.05
N LEU A 435 13.34 -34.30 11.52
CA LEU A 435 12.27 -35.23 11.90
C LEU A 435 11.85 -36.11 10.72
N VAL A 436 11.70 -37.40 10.97
CA VAL A 436 11.17 -38.36 10.01
C VAL A 436 9.66 -38.17 9.86
N GLY A 437 9.18 -38.22 8.62
CA GLY A 437 7.77 -38.07 8.28
C GLY A 437 7.55 -37.02 7.21
N ASP A 438 6.32 -36.56 7.08
CA ASP A 438 5.96 -35.57 6.09
C ASP A 438 6.18 -34.15 6.59
N ALA A 439 6.97 -33.36 5.84
CA ALA A 439 7.17 -31.94 6.06
C ALA A 439 6.48 -31.13 4.96
N THR A 440 5.53 -30.26 5.34
CA THR A 440 4.81 -29.39 4.41
C THR A 440 5.43 -27.99 4.44
N TYR A 441 5.98 -27.56 3.32
CA TYR A 441 6.54 -26.22 3.15
C TYR A 441 5.47 -25.32 2.56
N LYS A 442 5.32 -24.13 3.14
CA LYS A 442 4.48 -23.05 2.62
C LYS A 442 5.37 -21.86 2.33
N VAL A 443 5.20 -21.27 1.16
CA VAL A 443 5.87 -20.03 0.76
C VAL A 443 4.81 -18.98 0.48
N SER A 444 4.99 -17.81 1.09
CA SER A 444 4.08 -16.67 0.98
C SER A 444 4.81 -15.44 0.45
N PHE A 445 4.08 -14.63 -0.31
CA PHE A 445 4.51 -13.29 -0.71
C PHE A 445 3.44 -12.30 -0.24
N LEU A 446 3.78 -11.48 0.75
CA LEU A 446 2.84 -10.55 1.41
C LEU A 446 2.63 -9.24 0.64
N GLY A 447 3.22 -9.11 -0.56
CA GLY A 447 3.21 -7.88 -1.34
C GLY A 447 4.33 -6.90 -0.93
N ASP A 448 4.43 -5.83 -1.70
CA ASP A 448 5.29 -4.67 -1.41
C ASP A 448 4.59 -3.37 -1.83
N LEU A 449 5.33 -2.26 -1.87
CA LEU A 449 4.81 -0.94 -2.28
C LEU A 449 4.24 -0.93 -3.72
N THR A 450 4.66 -1.86 -4.57
CA THR A 450 4.40 -1.91 -6.02
C THR A 450 3.66 -3.17 -6.50
N HIS A 451 3.60 -4.24 -5.69
CA HIS A 451 3.03 -5.53 -6.05
C HIS A 451 2.09 -6.05 -4.97
N ARG A 452 0.95 -6.60 -5.40
CA ARG A 452 -0.04 -7.21 -4.51
C ARG A 452 0.49 -8.50 -3.86
N PRO A 453 -0.06 -8.92 -2.71
CA PRO A 453 0.20 -10.24 -2.16
C PRO A 453 -0.18 -11.35 -3.15
N ALA A 454 0.59 -12.44 -3.17
CA ALA A 454 0.29 -13.62 -3.98
C ALA A 454 -0.34 -14.73 -3.13
N GLU A 455 -1.15 -15.59 -3.74
CA GLU A 455 -1.70 -16.78 -3.07
C GLU A 455 -0.57 -17.72 -2.63
N ASP A 456 -0.59 -18.16 -1.37
CA ASP A 456 0.41 -19.05 -0.82
C ASP A 456 0.51 -20.37 -1.61
N VAL A 457 1.73 -20.82 -1.87
CA VAL A 457 1.98 -22.13 -2.47
C VAL A 457 2.56 -23.10 -1.45
N THR A 458 2.20 -24.37 -1.58
CA THR A 458 2.68 -25.43 -0.68
C THR A 458 3.29 -26.59 -1.45
N THR A 459 4.24 -27.28 -0.82
CA THR A 459 4.72 -28.59 -1.27
C THR A 459 5.02 -29.48 -0.08
N LYS A 460 4.92 -30.78 -0.31
CA LYS A 460 5.09 -31.81 0.70
C LYS A 460 6.33 -32.63 0.39
N VAL A 461 7.23 -32.73 1.36
CA VAL A 461 8.47 -33.50 1.26
C VAL A 461 8.41 -34.64 2.26
N SER A 462 8.64 -35.85 1.77
CA SER A 462 8.76 -37.04 2.63
C SER A 462 10.19 -37.15 3.13
N VAL A 463 10.36 -37.06 4.44
CA VAL A 463 11.65 -37.16 5.14
C VAL A 463 11.78 -38.58 5.70
N GLY A 464 12.71 -39.33 5.14
CA GLY A 464 13.05 -40.69 5.55
C GLY A 464 14.10 -40.72 6.67
N LYS A 465 14.41 -41.93 7.13
CA LYS A 465 15.54 -42.15 8.04
C LYS A 465 16.86 -41.93 7.30
N ALA A 466 17.84 -41.36 8.01
CA ALA A 466 19.21 -41.23 7.57
C ALA A 466 19.81 -42.61 7.27
N PRO A 467 20.25 -42.89 6.03
CA PRO A 467 20.84 -44.17 5.70
C PRO A 467 22.19 -44.30 6.40
N THR A 468 22.48 -45.51 6.88
CA THR A 468 23.74 -45.81 7.58
C THR A 468 24.55 -46.89 6.85
N SER A 469 25.87 -46.77 6.91
CA SER A 469 26.80 -47.66 6.21
C SER A 469 27.88 -48.16 7.16
N ILE A 470 28.04 -49.49 7.19
CA ILE A 470 29.14 -50.17 7.88
C ILE A 470 30.11 -50.70 6.81
N ALA A 471 31.39 -50.38 6.93
CA ALA A 471 32.45 -51.01 6.16
C ALA A 471 33.38 -51.79 7.09
N LEU A 472 33.86 -52.96 6.63
CA LEU A 472 34.77 -53.82 7.36
C LEU A 472 36.04 -54.06 6.55
N THR A 473 37.18 -53.99 7.22
CA THR A 473 38.48 -54.39 6.70
C THR A 473 39.00 -55.53 7.56
N ALA A 474 39.07 -56.72 6.98
CA ALA A 474 39.61 -57.90 7.63
C ALA A 474 40.88 -58.37 6.90
N PRO A 475 41.85 -58.98 7.61
CA PRO A 475 42.98 -59.63 6.96
C PRO A 475 42.51 -60.84 6.14
N GLU A 476 43.26 -61.21 5.10
CA GLU A 476 42.97 -62.43 4.32
C GLU A 476 43.04 -63.70 5.19
N GLU A 477 43.91 -63.68 6.21
CA GLU A 477 44.19 -64.82 7.07
C GLU A 477 44.20 -64.44 8.55
N GLY A 478 43.80 -65.39 9.38
CA GLY A 478 43.83 -65.30 10.84
C GLY A 478 44.55 -66.47 11.48
N SER A 479 44.83 -66.39 12.78
CA SER A 479 45.52 -67.44 13.54
C SER A 479 44.74 -67.82 14.79
N LEU A 480 44.70 -69.13 15.10
CA LEU A 480 44.15 -69.61 16.38
C LEU A 480 45.00 -69.23 17.59
N SER A 481 46.29 -68.92 17.39
CA SER A 481 47.23 -68.62 18.48
C SER A 481 47.35 -67.13 18.77
N THR A 482 47.27 -66.27 17.76
CA THR A 482 47.44 -64.82 17.89
C THR A 482 46.13 -64.03 17.71
N GLY A 483 45.06 -64.68 17.27
CA GLY A 483 43.77 -64.04 17.04
C GLY A 483 43.66 -63.35 15.69
N VAL A 484 42.60 -62.55 15.55
CA VAL A 484 42.32 -61.68 14.40
C VAL A 484 41.88 -60.31 14.89
N GLU A 485 42.33 -59.29 14.16
CA GLU A 485 41.87 -57.91 14.30
C GLU A 485 41.12 -57.52 13.02
N ILE A 486 39.90 -57.02 13.19
CA ILE A 486 39.07 -56.51 12.10
C ILE A 486 38.75 -55.05 12.43
N THR A 487 39.07 -54.15 11.51
CA THR A 487 38.74 -52.73 11.65
C THR A 487 37.52 -52.40 10.82
N GLY A 488 36.79 -51.36 11.20
CA GLY A 488 35.63 -50.91 10.45
C GLY A 488 35.31 -49.44 10.65
N THR A 489 34.46 -48.94 9.76
CA THR A 489 33.92 -47.58 9.83
C THR A 489 32.39 -47.65 9.82
N PHE A 490 31.74 -46.83 10.63
CA PHE A 490 30.30 -46.66 10.68
C PHE A 490 29.94 -45.20 10.45
N THR A 491 29.14 -44.95 9.41
CA THR A 491 28.82 -43.61 8.91
C THR A 491 27.33 -43.47 8.67
N ALA A 492 26.81 -42.24 8.71
CA ALA A 492 25.44 -41.89 8.33
C ALA A 492 25.45 -40.73 7.33
N GLN A 493 24.43 -40.66 6.49
CA GLN A 493 24.14 -39.50 5.63
C GLN A 493 23.04 -38.65 6.26
N GLY A 494 23.24 -37.33 6.33
CA GLY A 494 22.31 -36.41 6.96
C GLY A 494 22.58 -36.31 8.45
N LYS A 495 21.64 -36.80 9.28
CA LYS A 495 21.76 -36.75 10.73
C LYS A 495 23.02 -37.48 11.21
N ALA A 496 23.72 -36.84 12.15
CA ALA A 496 24.85 -37.46 12.82
C ALA A 496 24.39 -38.66 13.66
N LEU A 497 25.21 -39.72 13.63
CA LEU A 497 25.01 -40.91 14.45
C LEU A 497 24.98 -40.56 15.94
N PRO A 498 24.22 -41.31 16.77
CA PRO A 498 24.19 -41.08 18.20
C PRO A 498 25.57 -41.30 18.84
N ASP A 499 25.88 -40.50 19.85
CA ASP A 499 27.10 -40.65 20.65
C ASP A 499 27.24 -42.08 21.15
N ARG A 500 28.39 -42.70 20.86
CA ARG A 500 28.73 -44.07 21.29
C ARG A 500 27.75 -45.14 20.79
N ALA A 501 27.35 -45.07 19.51
CA ALA A 501 26.59 -46.14 18.86
C ALA A 501 27.22 -47.53 19.09
N VAL A 502 26.38 -48.54 19.37
CA VAL A 502 26.82 -49.90 19.75
C VAL A 502 26.46 -50.92 18.66
N LEU A 503 27.47 -51.49 18.00
CA LEU A 503 27.29 -52.46 16.93
C LEU A 503 27.26 -53.90 17.46
N LYS A 504 26.34 -54.72 16.94
CA LYS A 504 26.27 -56.15 17.25
C LYS A 504 27.23 -56.92 16.33
N VAL A 505 28.04 -57.80 16.91
CA VAL A 505 29.01 -58.62 16.18
C VAL A 505 28.68 -60.10 16.33
N THR A 506 28.63 -60.83 15.21
CA THR A 506 28.48 -62.28 15.20
C THR A 506 29.55 -62.93 14.35
N ARG A 507 29.96 -64.14 14.73
CA ARG A 507 30.93 -64.96 14.03
C ARG A 507 30.27 -66.26 13.60
N LYS A 508 30.43 -66.64 12.33
CA LYS A 508 30.06 -67.94 11.79
C LYS A 508 31.32 -68.71 11.42
N ASP A 509 31.52 -69.84 12.09
CA ASP A 509 32.64 -70.76 11.87
C ASP A 509 32.12 -72.20 11.71
N ARG A 510 33.01 -73.19 11.58
CA ARG A 510 32.62 -74.61 11.41
C ARG A 510 31.86 -75.19 12.62
N LEU A 511 31.96 -74.57 13.80
CA LEU A 511 31.24 -74.95 15.02
C LEU A 511 29.87 -74.26 15.13
N GLY A 512 29.51 -73.40 14.17
CA GLY A 512 28.22 -72.70 14.12
C GLY A 512 28.37 -71.18 14.25
N THR A 513 27.22 -70.52 14.47
CA THR A 513 27.15 -69.06 14.66
C THR A 513 27.17 -68.73 16.16
N GLY A 514 28.02 -67.79 16.58
CA GLY A 514 28.07 -67.25 17.93
C GLY A 514 28.09 -65.73 17.94
N THR A 515 27.50 -65.12 18.98
CA THR A 515 27.56 -63.67 19.23
C THR A 515 28.84 -63.34 19.98
N LEU A 516 29.53 -62.28 19.56
CA LEU A 516 30.69 -61.71 20.25
C LEU A 516 30.28 -60.49 21.08
N SER A 517 31.21 -59.95 21.86
CA SER A 517 31.00 -58.66 22.52
C SER A 517 30.66 -57.59 21.50
N SER A 518 29.64 -56.78 21.79
CA SER A 518 29.30 -55.61 20.99
C SER A 518 30.44 -54.59 21.01
N VAL A 519 30.55 -53.81 19.94
CA VAL A 519 31.61 -52.81 19.81
C VAL A 519 30.99 -51.41 19.80
N THR A 520 31.54 -50.53 20.65
CA THR A 520 31.19 -49.12 20.67
C THR A 520 31.99 -48.39 19.59
N VAL A 521 31.31 -47.61 18.77
CA VAL A 521 31.95 -46.79 17.73
C VAL A 521 32.58 -45.54 18.36
N ALA A 522 33.80 -45.23 17.94
CA ALA A 522 34.49 -44.01 18.35
C ALA A 522 33.86 -42.77 17.70
N ALA A 523 34.17 -41.58 18.22
CA ALA A 523 33.59 -40.32 17.73
C ALA A 523 33.92 -40.02 16.25
N ASP A 524 35.01 -40.59 15.72
CA ASP A 524 35.41 -40.49 14.31
C ASP A 524 34.74 -41.54 13.41
N GLY A 525 33.81 -42.33 13.95
CA GLY A 525 33.11 -43.40 13.22
C GLY A 525 33.90 -44.70 13.12
N THR A 526 35.10 -44.81 13.71
CA THR A 526 35.91 -46.03 13.63
C THR A 526 35.58 -47.03 14.75
N PHE A 527 35.82 -48.31 14.49
CA PHE A 527 35.74 -49.35 15.51
C PHE A 527 36.68 -50.54 15.20
N THR A 528 37.00 -51.32 16.22
CA THR A 528 37.87 -52.49 16.12
C THR A 528 37.25 -53.70 16.80
N ILE A 529 37.33 -54.86 16.14
CA ILE A 529 36.90 -56.15 16.65
C ILE A 529 38.15 -57.01 16.82
N ASN A 530 38.40 -57.45 18.04
CA ASN A 530 39.43 -58.41 18.37
C ASN A 530 38.77 -59.73 18.75
N ASP A 531 39.17 -60.81 18.08
CA ASP A 531 38.63 -62.14 18.34
C ASP A 531 39.72 -63.21 18.32
N LEU A 532 39.53 -64.25 19.12
CA LEU A 532 40.35 -65.46 19.10
C LEU A 532 39.51 -66.59 18.50
N PRO A 533 39.70 -66.92 17.20
CA PRO A 533 38.89 -67.93 16.54
C PRO A 533 39.03 -69.31 17.21
N ARG A 534 37.98 -70.12 17.15
CA ARG A 534 37.93 -71.43 17.85
C ARG A 534 38.32 -72.62 16.97
N THR A 535 38.30 -72.45 15.66
CA THR A 535 38.49 -73.52 14.68
C THR A 535 39.13 -72.98 13.40
N ARG A 536 39.77 -73.86 12.62
CA ARG A 536 40.38 -73.51 11.34
C ARG A 536 39.37 -73.46 10.20
N GLY A 537 39.73 -72.75 9.15
CA GLY A 537 38.95 -72.61 7.92
C GLY A 537 38.29 -71.24 7.79
N ASN A 538 37.39 -71.13 6.82
CA ASN A 538 36.67 -69.88 6.56
C ASN A 538 35.83 -69.49 7.78
N THR A 539 36.06 -68.28 8.26
CA THR A 539 35.30 -67.66 9.34
C THR A 539 34.73 -66.35 8.83
N THR A 540 33.41 -66.19 8.96
CA THR A 540 32.69 -64.99 8.53
C THR A 540 32.25 -64.18 9.74
N TYR A 541 32.60 -62.90 9.77
CA TYR A 541 32.16 -61.94 10.76
C TYR A 541 31.04 -61.09 10.17
N THR A 542 29.95 -60.93 10.90
CA THR A 542 28.83 -60.05 10.54
C THR A 542 28.69 -58.99 11.62
N VAL A 543 28.75 -57.73 11.22
CA VAL A 543 28.52 -56.57 12.08
C VAL A 543 27.22 -55.91 11.65
N SER A 544 26.32 -55.68 12.60
CA SER A 544 24.98 -55.16 12.31
C SER A 544 24.55 -54.08 13.30
N TRP A 545 23.88 -53.06 12.78
CA TRP A 545 23.16 -52.02 13.50
C TRP A 545 21.65 -52.14 13.19
N PRO A 546 20.77 -52.20 14.20
CA PRO A 546 19.33 -52.35 13.97
C PRO A 546 18.62 -51.09 13.47
N GLY A 547 19.28 -49.93 13.46
CA GLY A 547 18.66 -48.63 13.22
C GLY A 547 18.10 -48.00 14.50
N ASP A 548 17.65 -46.76 14.40
CA ASP A 548 16.91 -46.04 15.45
C ASP A 548 15.75 -45.23 14.83
N ASP A 549 15.17 -44.28 15.56
CA ASP A 549 14.04 -43.47 15.07
C ASP A 549 14.42 -42.56 13.88
N LEU A 550 15.68 -42.14 13.79
CA LEU A 550 16.19 -41.24 12.76
C LEU A 550 17.11 -41.93 11.75
N HIS A 551 17.62 -43.13 12.02
CA HIS A 551 18.63 -43.82 11.22
C HIS A 551 18.19 -45.22 10.76
N GLU A 552 18.53 -45.59 9.53
CA GLU A 552 18.28 -46.93 8.99
C GLU A 552 19.20 -48.00 9.60
N ALA A 553 18.75 -49.26 9.53
CA ALA A 553 19.57 -50.41 9.88
C ALA A 553 20.69 -50.63 8.85
N SER A 554 21.84 -51.15 9.28
CA SER A 554 22.96 -51.47 8.39
C SER A 554 23.65 -52.75 8.82
N THR A 555 24.26 -53.44 7.86
CA THR A 555 24.97 -54.70 8.09
C THR A 555 26.13 -54.86 7.12
N ALA A 556 27.24 -55.40 7.59
CA ALA A 556 28.40 -55.71 6.79
C ALA A 556 28.98 -57.06 7.18
N THR A 557 29.61 -57.72 6.22
CA THR A 557 30.25 -59.03 6.44
C THR A 557 31.67 -59.05 5.89
N ALA A 558 32.57 -59.70 6.61
CA ALA A 558 33.92 -59.98 6.16
C ALA A 558 34.25 -61.46 6.39
N THR A 559 34.91 -62.12 5.43
CA THR A 559 35.32 -63.52 5.54
C THR A 559 36.83 -63.62 5.43
N LEU A 560 37.44 -64.37 6.35
CA LEU A 560 38.88 -64.63 6.39
C LEU A 560 39.16 -66.12 6.60
N TYR A 561 40.36 -66.57 6.25
CA TYR A 561 40.79 -67.96 6.45
C TYR A 561 41.60 -68.12 7.74
N VAL A 562 41.11 -68.90 8.71
CA VAL A 562 41.82 -69.14 9.96
C VAL A 562 42.78 -70.32 9.84
N ARG A 563 44.07 -70.05 10.09
CA ARG A 563 45.18 -71.01 10.15
C ARG A 563 45.47 -71.45 11.58
N ARG A 564 46.36 -72.46 11.72
CA ARG A 564 46.72 -73.04 13.02
C ARG A 564 47.41 -72.03 13.91
#